data_AF-A0AA39S400-F1
#
_entry.id   AF-A0AA39S400-F1
#
_cell.length_a   1.000
_cell.length_b   1.000
_cell.length_c   1.000
_cell.angle_alpha   90.00
_cell.angle_beta   90.00
_cell.angle_gamma   90.00
#
_symmetry.space_group_name_H-M   'P 1'
#
loop_
_entity.id
_entity.type
_entity.pdbx_description
1 polymer ?
#
loop_
_entity_poly.entity_id
_entity_poly.type
_entity_poly.pdbx_seq_one_letter_code
_entity_poly.pdbx_strand_id
1 'polypeptide(L)'
;MASNQERQDLDAQARQGETVVPGGTGGKSLQAQEHLAEGRSRGGQTRKDQLGHEGYQEIGQRGGQTRKDHQLGHELDSKERQRQEVDAKERQELDAKAKHGETVVPGGTGGKSLEAQEHLADGRSRGGQTRKDQLGHEGYQEMGQRGGQTRKDQLSHEGYQEMGRKGGLSTMEKSGAQRVAEEGIDIDESKFRTRT
;
A
#
# COMPACT_ATOMS: atom_id res chain seq x y z
N MET A 1 -39.80 -47.47 21.00
CA MET A 1 -38.58 -48.11 21.54
C MET A 1 -37.80 -48.61 20.35
N ALA A 2 -36.59 -48.10 20.11
CA ALA A 2 -35.74 -48.59 19.04
C ALA A 2 -35.47 -50.09 19.23
N SER A 3 -35.57 -50.86 18.15
CA SER A 3 -35.19 -52.26 18.09
C SER A 3 -33.71 -52.45 18.44
N ASN A 4 -33.34 -53.67 18.85
CA ASN A 4 -31.94 -53.97 19.19
C ASN A 4 -30.97 -53.73 18.02
N GLN A 5 -31.45 -53.87 16.77
CA GLN A 5 -30.66 -53.58 15.58
C GLN A 5 -30.44 -52.07 15.42
N GLU A 6 -31.50 -51.27 15.53
CA GLU A 6 -31.41 -49.81 15.44
C GLU A 6 -30.48 -49.22 16.51
N ARG A 7 -30.45 -49.79 17.72
CA ARG A 7 -29.50 -49.35 18.77
C ARG A 7 -28.05 -49.66 18.42
N GLN A 8 -27.77 -50.81 17.82
CA GLN A 8 -26.43 -51.17 17.37
C GLN A 8 -25.96 -50.28 16.23
N ASP A 9 -26.86 -49.95 15.32
CA ASP A 9 -26.58 -49.05 14.20
C ASP A 9 -26.30 -47.63 14.70
N LEU A 10 -27.11 -47.10 15.62
CA LEU A 10 -26.88 -45.80 16.27
C LEU A 10 -25.58 -45.76 17.08
N ASP A 11 -25.23 -46.86 17.77
CA ASP A 11 -23.94 -46.99 18.46
C ASP A 11 -22.76 -46.99 17.49
N ALA A 12 -22.89 -47.63 16.33
CA ALA A 12 -21.86 -47.62 15.29
C ALA A 12 -21.65 -46.21 14.73
N GLN A 13 -22.73 -45.47 14.46
CA GLN A 13 -22.67 -44.07 14.03
C GLN A 13 -22.00 -43.17 15.08
N ALA A 14 -22.40 -43.30 16.35
CA ALA A 14 -21.79 -42.55 17.44
C ALA A 14 -20.28 -42.82 17.59
N ARG A 15 -19.82 -44.06 17.34
CA ARG A 15 -18.39 -44.41 17.33
C ARG A 15 -17.61 -43.75 16.20
N GLN A 16 -18.26 -43.50 15.06
CA GLN A 16 -17.67 -42.76 13.93
C GLN A 16 -17.64 -41.24 14.19
N GLY A 17 -18.13 -40.79 15.35
CA GLY A 17 -18.14 -39.38 15.74
C GLY A 17 -19.42 -38.64 15.34
N GLU A 18 -20.41 -39.34 14.78
CA GLU A 18 -21.70 -38.76 14.43
C GLU A 18 -22.52 -38.43 15.67
N THR A 19 -23.27 -37.33 15.65
CA THR A 19 -24.21 -36.97 16.72
C THR A 19 -25.58 -37.56 16.39
N VAL A 20 -25.95 -38.63 17.08
CA VAL A 20 -27.26 -39.29 16.97
C VAL A 20 -28.27 -38.81 18.03
N VAL A 21 -27.80 -38.14 19.09
CA VAL A 21 -28.64 -37.45 20.09
C VAL A 21 -28.31 -35.96 20.11
N PRO A 22 -29.29 -35.06 19.85
CA PRO A 22 -29.09 -33.62 19.96
C PRO A 22 -28.55 -33.22 21.34
N GLY A 23 -27.47 -32.43 21.35
CA GLY A 23 -26.80 -32.03 22.60
C GLY A 23 -25.86 -33.09 23.18
N GLY A 24 -25.83 -34.31 22.63
CA GLY A 24 -24.98 -35.42 23.07
C GLY A 24 -23.61 -35.52 22.39
N THR A 25 -23.25 -34.56 21.53
CA THR A 25 -22.01 -34.56 20.74
C THR A 25 -20.77 -34.87 21.58
N GLY A 26 -19.98 -35.85 21.13
CA GLY A 26 -18.77 -36.34 21.80
C GLY A 26 -18.93 -37.69 22.51
N GLY A 27 -20.16 -38.19 22.69
CA GLY A 27 -20.40 -39.55 23.19
C GLY A 27 -20.20 -40.61 22.10
N LYS A 28 -19.55 -41.73 22.44
CA LYS A 28 -19.22 -42.83 21.50
C LYS A 28 -20.25 -43.96 21.47
N SER A 29 -21.44 -43.73 22.00
CA SER A 29 -22.60 -44.63 21.97
C SER A 29 -23.88 -43.81 22.13
N LEU A 30 -25.03 -44.35 21.73
CA LEU A 30 -26.34 -43.75 21.93
C LEU A 30 -26.53 -43.35 23.39
N GLN A 31 -26.30 -44.29 24.31
CA GLN A 31 -26.43 -44.05 25.75
C GLN A 31 -25.47 -42.96 26.26
N ALA A 32 -24.21 -42.93 25.77
CA ALA A 32 -23.27 -41.90 26.16
C ALA A 32 -23.71 -40.51 25.67
N GLN A 33 -24.25 -40.42 24.46
CA GLN A 33 -24.78 -39.17 23.93
C GLN A 33 -26.05 -38.72 24.69
N GLU A 34 -26.94 -39.64 25.07
CA GLU A 34 -28.10 -39.35 25.93
C GLU A 34 -27.68 -38.75 27.27
N HIS A 35 -26.73 -39.39 27.98
CA HIS A 35 -26.24 -38.88 29.26
C HIS A 35 -25.54 -37.52 29.13
N LEU A 36 -24.79 -37.30 28.05
CA LEU A 36 -24.16 -36.01 27.79
C LEU A 36 -25.18 -34.91 27.49
N ALA A 37 -26.19 -35.21 26.67
CA ALA A 37 -27.27 -34.30 26.34
C ALA A 37 -28.04 -33.90 27.61
N GLU A 38 -28.40 -34.89 28.42
CA GLU A 38 -29.08 -34.68 29.69
C GLU A 38 -28.21 -33.89 30.67
N GLY A 39 -26.94 -34.26 30.83
CA GLY A 39 -26.00 -33.55 31.71
C GLY A 39 -25.80 -32.08 31.32
N ARG A 40 -25.69 -31.79 30.01
CA ARG A 40 -25.59 -30.42 29.48
C ARG A 40 -26.88 -29.63 29.67
N SER A 41 -28.04 -30.25 29.46
CA SER A 41 -29.35 -29.64 29.70
C SER A 41 -29.49 -29.22 31.17
N ARG A 42 -29.25 -30.17 32.09
CA ARG A 42 -29.30 -29.91 33.54
C ARG A 42 -28.30 -28.84 33.95
N GLY A 43 -27.04 -28.95 33.52
CA GLY A 43 -26.01 -27.96 33.82
C GLY A 43 -26.32 -26.57 33.25
N GLY A 44 -26.92 -26.50 32.06
CA GLY A 44 -27.41 -25.27 31.47
C GLY A 44 -28.53 -24.64 32.30
N GLN A 45 -29.50 -25.45 32.74
CA GLN A 45 -30.59 -24.99 33.60
C GLN A 45 -30.07 -24.50 34.95
N THR A 46 -29.18 -25.24 35.61
CA THR A 46 -28.54 -24.81 36.86
C THR A 46 -27.81 -23.48 36.70
N ARG A 47 -27.06 -23.30 35.60
CA ARG A 47 -26.35 -22.05 35.33
C ARG A 47 -27.32 -20.89 35.03
N LYS A 48 -28.46 -21.16 34.38
CA LYS A 48 -29.52 -20.17 34.14
C LYS A 48 -30.22 -19.77 35.44
N ASP A 49 -30.49 -20.71 36.33
CA ASP A 49 -31.09 -20.45 37.63
C ASP A 49 -30.15 -19.64 38.54
N GLN A 50 -28.83 -19.90 38.47
CA GLN A 50 -27.81 -19.17 39.22
C GLN A 50 -27.59 -17.72 38.74
N LEU A 51 -27.59 -17.51 37.42
CA LEU A 51 -27.24 -16.21 36.81
C LEU A 51 -28.44 -15.36 36.42
N GLY A 52 -29.64 -15.95 36.44
CA GLY A 52 -30.83 -15.36 35.84
C GLY A 52 -30.83 -15.42 34.31
N HIS A 53 -31.96 -15.03 33.71
CA HIS A 53 -32.16 -15.04 32.26
C HIS A 53 -31.15 -14.13 31.52
N GLU A 54 -30.93 -12.93 32.03
CA GLU A 54 -30.06 -11.92 31.41
C GLU A 54 -28.59 -12.35 31.47
N GLY A 55 -28.11 -12.79 32.64
CA GLY A 55 -26.73 -13.28 32.78
C GLY A 55 -26.43 -14.52 31.93
N TYR A 56 -27.41 -15.42 31.77
CA TYR A 56 -27.26 -16.58 30.89
C TYR A 56 -27.15 -16.18 29.40
N GLN A 57 -27.99 -15.25 28.96
CA GLN A 57 -27.95 -14.72 27.59
C GLN A 57 -26.64 -13.98 27.30
N GLU A 58 -26.17 -13.16 28.25
CA GLU A 58 -24.94 -12.37 28.10
C GLU A 58 -23.71 -13.26 27.87
N ILE A 59 -23.54 -14.32 28.66
CA ILE A 59 -22.40 -15.24 28.49
C ILE A 59 -22.46 -15.97 27.14
N GLY A 60 -23.66 -16.33 26.68
CA GLY A 60 -23.86 -16.92 25.35
C GLY A 60 -23.47 -15.97 24.23
N GLN A 61 -23.87 -14.70 24.32
CA GLN A 61 -23.50 -13.65 23.37
C GLN A 61 -21.99 -13.40 23.39
N ARG A 62 -21.39 -13.28 24.58
CA ARG A 62 -19.95 -13.04 24.76
C ARG A 62 -19.12 -14.17 24.15
N GLY A 63 -19.44 -15.43 24.42
CA GLY A 63 -18.75 -16.57 23.79
C GLY A 63 -18.96 -16.66 22.27
N GLY A 64 -20.07 -16.12 21.75
CA GLY A 64 -20.29 -15.95 20.30
C GLY A 64 -19.43 -14.83 19.70
N GLN A 65 -19.37 -13.68 20.38
CA GLN A 65 -18.51 -12.54 20.01
C GLN A 65 -17.04 -12.94 20.01
N THR A 66 -16.54 -13.58 21.08
CA THR A 66 -15.13 -14.01 21.16
C THR A 66 -14.72 -14.89 19.99
N ARG A 67 -15.57 -15.83 19.54
CA ARG A 67 -15.28 -16.67 18.36
C ARG A 67 -15.21 -15.88 17.06
N LYS A 68 -16.12 -14.92 16.89
CA LYS A 68 -16.10 -14.01 15.73
C LYS A 68 -14.85 -13.12 15.76
N ASP A 69 -14.47 -12.61 16.93
CA ASP A 69 -13.29 -11.77 17.09
C ASP A 69 -12.00 -12.53 16.73
N HIS A 70 -11.88 -13.80 17.13
CA HIS A 70 -10.75 -14.65 16.73
C HIS A 70 -10.73 -14.91 15.21
N GLN A 71 -11.89 -15.14 14.60
CA GLN A 71 -12.00 -15.33 13.15
C GLN A 71 -11.62 -14.05 12.39
N LEU A 72 -12.10 -12.90 12.85
CA LEU A 72 -11.75 -11.58 12.32
C LEU A 72 -10.25 -11.28 12.48
N GLY A 73 -9.67 -11.59 13.64
CA GLY A 73 -8.22 -11.44 13.86
C GLY A 73 -7.38 -12.22 12.85
N HIS A 74 -7.71 -13.50 12.63
CA HIS A 74 -7.03 -14.31 11.61
C HIS A 74 -7.20 -13.76 10.18
N GLU A 75 -8.38 -13.24 9.84
CA GLU A 75 -8.63 -12.66 8.53
C GLU A 75 -7.86 -11.36 8.32
N LEU A 76 -7.79 -10.50 9.35
CA LEU A 76 -7.02 -9.26 9.33
C LEU A 76 -5.52 -9.54 9.19
N ASP A 77 -4.98 -10.46 9.98
CA ASP A 77 -3.58 -10.89 9.88
C ASP A 77 -3.25 -11.44 8.49
N SER A 78 -4.18 -12.20 7.90
CA SER A 78 -4.00 -12.76 6.56
C SER A 78 -4.01 -11.66 5.49
N LYS A 79 -4.92 -10.70 5.60
CA LYS A 79 -4.97 -9.53 4.69
C LYS A 79 -3.73 -8.66 4.82
N GLU A 80 -3.23 -8.46 6.03
CA GLU A 80 -2.01 -7.68 6.27
C GLU A 80 -0.79 -8.35 5.65
N ARG A 81 -0.64 -9.67 5.83
CA ARG A 81 0.43 -10.45 5.16
C ARG A 81 0.35 -10.37 3.65
N GLN A 82 -0.85 -10.49 3.09
CA GLN A 82 -1.05 -10.36 1.63
C GLN A 82 -0.66 -8.98 1.13
N ARG A 83 -1.03 -7.90 1.85
CA ARG A 83 -0.60 -6.54 1.51
C ARG A 83 0.91 -6.39 1.57
N GLN A 84 1.55 -6.85 2.64
CA GLN A 84 3.00 -6.81 2.78
C GLN A 84 3.72 -7.58 1.65
N GLU A 85 3.15 -8.71 1.20
CA GLU A 85 3.70 -9.47 0.07
C GLU A 85 3.58 -8.71 -1.26
N VAL A 86 2.45 -8.03 -1.50
CA VAL A 86 2.25 -7.18 -2.69
C VAL A 86 3.24 -6.01 -2.67
N ASP A 87 3.36 -5.30 -1.55
CA ASP A 87 4.29 -4.18 -1.40
C ASP A 87 5.74 -4.64 -1.59
N ALA A 88 6.10 -5.83 -1.10
CA ALA A 88 7.42 -6.42 -1.29
C ALA A 88 7.69 -6.75 -2.78
N LYS A 89 6.70 -7.28 -3.50
CA LYS A 89 6.82 -7.54 -4.95
C LYS A 89 6.98 -6.25 -5.74
N GLU A 90 6.19 -5.22 -5.43
CA GLU A 90 6.30 -3.92 -6.09
C GLU A 90 7.69 -3.31 -5.87
N ARG A 91 8.23 -3.37 -4.64
CA ARG A 91 9.60 -2.94 -4.35
C ARG A 91 10.63 -3.72 -5.16
N GLN A 92 10.47 -5.04 -5.31
CA GLN A 92 11.37 -5.86 -6.12
C GLN A 92 11.33 -5.49 -7.61
N GLU A 93 10.14 -5.19 -8.14
CA GLU A 93 9.98 -4.73 -9.52
C GLU A 93 10.65 -3.37 -9.75
N LEU A 94 10.46 -2.42 -8.83
CA LEU A 94 11.11 -1.11 -8.88
C LEU A 94 12.64 -1.24 -8.79
N ASP A 95 13.14 -2.15 -7.95
CA ASP A 95 14.56 -2.47 -7.86
C ASP A 95 15.11 -3.05 -9.15
N ALA A 96 14.36 -3.94 -9.82
CA ALA A 96 14.77 -4.49 -11.11
C ALA A 96 14.89 -3.39 -12.17
N LYS A 97 13.90 -2.49 -12.26
CA LYS A 97 13.94 -1.32 -13.16
C LYS A 97 15.15 -0.42 -12.88
N ALA A 98 15.38 -0.09 -11.61
CA ALA A 98 16.53 0.72 -11.21
C ALA A 98 17.87 0.05 -11.55
N LYS A 99 17.99 -1.28 -11.41
CA LYS A 99 19.19 -2.03 -11.82
C LYS A 99 19.46 -1.93 -13.32
N HIS A 100 18.42 -1.85 -14.14
CA HIS A 100 18.52 -1.62 -15.58
C HIS A 100 18.81 -0.16 -15.96
N GLY A 101 18.98 0.73 -14.97
CA GLY A 101 19.30 2.14 -15.18
C GLY A 101 18.09 3.05 -15.36
N GLU A 102 16.88 2.52 -15.22
CA GLU A 102 15.66 3.32 -15.23
C GLU A 102 15.58 4.20 -13.98
N THR A 103 15.11 5.43 -14.12
CA THR A 103 14.83 6.31 -12.97
C THR A 103 13.40 6.07 -12.50
N VAL A 104 13.26 5.42 -11.33
CA VAL A 104 11.97 5.15 -10.67
C VAL A 104 11.64 6.18 -9.58
N VAL A 105 12.64 6.93 -9.10
CA VAL A 105 12.44 8.08 -8.19
C VAL A 105 12.88 9.37 -8.87
N PRO A 106 11.99 10.36 -9.06
CA PRO A 106 12.35 11.67 -9.60
C PRO A 106 13.50 12.31 -8.81
N GLY A 107 14.52 12.81 -9.52
CA GLY A 107 15.72 13.36 -8.90
C GLY A 107 16.71 12.31 -8.35
N GLY A 108 16.39 11.02 -8.42
CA GLY A 108 17.23 9.90 -7.96
C GLY A 108 18.13 9.27 -9.03
N THR A 109 18.20 9.85 -10.23
CA THR A 109 18.94 9.28 -11.38
C THR A 109 20.38 8.88 -11.02
N GLY A 110 20.77 7.67 -11.41
CA GLY A 110 22.09 7.08 -11.19
C GLY A 110 22.14 5.98 -10.11
N GLY A 111 21.10 5.86 -9.27
CA GLY A 111 20.98 4.76 -8.30
C GLY A 111 20.52 3.44 -8.93
N LYS A 112 21.07 2.31 -8.47
CA LYS A 112 20.79 0.94 -8.98
C LYS A 112 19.78 0.14 -8.14
N SER A 113 19.04 0.81 -7.26
CA SER A 113 17.92 0.27 -6.48
C SER A 113 16.96 1.41 -6.15
N LEU A 114 15.73 1.10 -5.77
CA LEU A 114 14.74 2.08 -5.30
C LEU A 114 15.34 2.92 -4.16
N GLU A 115 15.87 2.25 -3.14
CA GLU A 115 16.48 2.89 -1.96
C GLU A 115 17.67 3.80 -2.34
N ALA A 116 18.54 3.38 -3.25
CA ALA A 116 19.65 4.21 -3.71
C ALA A 116 19.16 5.47 -4.45
N GLN A 117 18.10 5.35 -5.25
CA GLN A 117 17.51 6.50 -5.92
C GLN A 117 16.79 7.45 -4.93
N GLU A 118 16.09 6.92 -3.93
CA GLU A 118 15.50 7.71 -2.83
C GLU A 118 16.55 8.54 -2.11
N HIS A 119 17.66 7.93 -1.71
CA HIS A 119 18.76 8.64 -1.05
C HIS A 119 19.41 9.71 -1.92
N LEU A 120 19.60 9.43 -3.21
CA LEU A 120 20.13 10.43 -4.15
C LEU A 120 19.18 11.60 -4.33
N ALA A 121 17.87 11.33 -4.47
CA ALA A 121 16.85 12.36 -4.60
C ALA A 121 16.79 13.25 -3.35
N ASP A 122 16.74 12.63 -2.16
CA ASP A 122 16.74 13.33 -0.88
C ASP A 122 18.02 14.15 -0.68
N GLY A 123 19.20 13.56 -0.94
CA GLY A 123 20.48 14.25 -0.85
C GLY A 123 20.58 15.48 -1.78
N ARG A 124 20.12 15.35 -3.04
CA ARG A 124 20.08 16.46 -3.99
C ARG A 124 19.09 17.55 -3.56
N SER A 125 17.92 17.15 -3.07
CA SER A 125 16.91 18.08 -2.54
C SER A 125 17.47 18.89 -1.37
N ARG A 126 18.05 18.22 -0.37
CA ARG A 126 18.68 18.86 0.79
C ARG A 126 19.84 19.76 0.39
N GLY A 127 20.67 19.33 -0.55
CA GLY A 127 21.77 20.14 -1.09
C GLY A 127 21.26 21.41 -1.79
N GLY A 128 20.20 21.30 -2.59
CA GLY A 128 19.54 22.44 -3.23
C GLY A 128 18.95 23.42 -2.22
N GLN A 129 18.28 22.90 -1.17
CA GLN A 129 17.72 23.72 -0.09
C GLN A 129 18.82 24.43 0.70
N THR A 130 19.90 23.73 1.04
CA THR A 130 21.08 24.33 1.70
C THR A 130 21.67 25.44 0.85
N ARG A 131 21.82 25.21 -0.45
CA ARG A 131 22.32 26.23 -1.39
C ARG A 131 21.39 27.43 -1.48
N LYS A 132 20.07 27.20 -1.44
CA LYS A 132 19.07 28.26 -1.40
C LYS A 132 19.16 29.10 -0.15
N ASP A 133 19.34 28.47 1.01
CA ASP A 133 19.46 29.18 2.28
C ASP A 133 20.78 29.98 2.34
N GLN A 134 21.87 29.46 1.76
CA GLN A 134 23.16 30.16 1.67
C GLN A 134 23.15 31.39 0.75
N LEU A 135 22.48 31.28 -0.40
CA LEU A 135 22.51 32.32 -1.44
C LEU A 135 21.36 33.32 -1.34
N GLY A 136 20.22 32.87 -0.80
CA GLY A 136 18.99 33.64 -0.82
C GLY A 136 18.51 33.98 -2.23
N HIS A 137 17.55 34.90 -2.31
CA HIS A 137 17.02 35.41 -3.58
C HIS A 137 18.09 36.15 -4.39
N GLU A 138 18.87 37.01 -3.73
CA GLU A 138 19.88 37.86 -4.36
C GLU A 138 20.98 37.04 -5.03
N GLY A 139 21.47 35.97 -4.38
CA GLY A 139 22.51 35.13 -4.96
C GLY A 139 22.04 34.36 -6.20
N TYR A 140 20.77 33.90 -6.25
CA TYR A 140 20.21 33.32 -7.46
C TYR A 140 19.99 34.35 -8.57
N GLN A 141 19.54 35.56 -8.21
CA GLN A 141 19.39 36.65 -9.16
C GLN A 141 20.75 37.02 -9.79
N GLU A 142 21.80 37.13 -8.99
CA GLU A 142 23.15 37.42 -9.47
C GLU A 142 23.68 36.30 -10.38
N MET A 143 23.53 35.02 -9.99
CA MET A 143 23.93 33.89 -10.83
C MET A 143 23.16 33.87 -12.16
N GLY A 144 21.85 34.17 -12.13
CA GLY A 144 21.03 34.29 -13.32
C GLY A 144 21.50 35.42 -14.25
N GLN A 145 21.76 36.61 -13.69
CA GLN A 145 22.28 37.76 -14.45
C GLN A 145 23.65 37.45 -15.06
N ARG A 146 24.55 36.86 -14.28
CA ARG A 146 25.90 36.48 -14.74
C ARG A 146 25.83 35.42 -15.85
N GLY A 147 24.97 34.42 -15.72
CA GLY A 147 24.71 33.42 -16.75
C GLY A 147 24.15 34.03 -18.04
N GLY A 148 23.17 34.93 -17.93
CA GLY A 148 22.61 35.66 -19.06
C GLY A 148 23.65 36.53 -19.78
N GLN A 149 24.48 37.25 -19.02
CA GLN A 149 25.56 38.06 -19.59
C GLN A 149 26.61 37.20 -20.30
N THR A 150 27.03 36.09 -19.68
CA THR A 150 27.94 35.11 -20.32
C THR A 150 27.37 34.60 -21.63
N ARG A 151 26.06 34.31 -21.65
CA ARG A 151 25.39 33.83 -22.86
C ARG A 151 25.30 34.90 -23.94
N LYS A 152 25.03 36.15 -23.56
CA LYS A 152 25.03 37.30 -24.47
C LYS A 152 26.40 37.54 -25.10
N ASP A 153 27.48 37.36 -24.34
CA ASP A 153 28.84 37.55 -24.86
C ASP A 153 29.24 36.40 -25.82
N GLN A 154 28.76 35.18 -25.56
CA GLN A 154 28.99 34.01 -26.41
C GLN A 154 28.21 34.02 -27.73
N LEU A 155 27.03 34.64 -27.76
CA LEU A 155 26.13 34.65 -28.93
C LEU A 155 26.22 35.95 -29.71
N SER A 156 25.80 35.94 -30.98
CA SER A 156 25.56 37.19 -31.70
C SER A 156 24.38 37.95 -31.09
N HIS A 157 24.24 39.24 -31.41
CA HIS A 157 23.10 40.03 -30.98
C HIS A 157 21.76 39.40 -31.39
N GLU A 158 21.68 38.96 -32.65
CA GLU A 158 20.51 38.25 -33.18
C GLU A 158 20.28 36.90 -32.48
N GLY A 159 21.33 36.12 -32.24
CA GLY A 159 21.21 34.83 -31.56
C GLY A 159 20.69 34.96 -30.13
N TYR A 160 21.14 35.98 -29.39
CA TYR A 160 20.63 36.26 -28.06
C TYR A 160 19.17 36.77 -28.09
N GLN A 161 18.83 37.65 -29.05
CA GLN A 161 17.47 38.14 -29.22
C GLN A 161 16.49 37.03 -29.59
N GLU A 162 16.82 36.15 -30.53
CA GLU A 162 15.97 35.04 -30.93
C GLU A 162 15.76 34.03 -29.79
N MET A 163 16.80 33.79 -28.98
CA MET A 163 16.69 32.96 -27.77
C MET A 163 15.77 33.60 -26.73
N GLY A 164 15.89 34.92 -26.52
CA GLY A 164 14.99 35.68 -25.66
C GLY A 164 13.54 35.65 -26.16
N ARG A 165 13.34 35.80 -27.47
CA ARG A 165 12.04 35.69 -28.13
C ARG A 165 11.41 34.33 -27.91
N LYS A 166 12.16 33.24 -28.13
CA LYS A 166 11.70 31.86 -27.85
C LYS A 166 11.33 31.68 -26.38
N GLY A 167 12.16 32.18 -25.47
CA GLY A 167 11.89 32.13 -24.02
C GLY A 167 10.61 32.86 -23.63
N GLY A 168 10.41 34.07 -24.16
CA GLY A 168 9.25 34.93 -23.87
C GLY A 168 7.90 34.41 -24.36
N LEU A 169 7.90 33.39 -25.23
CA LEU A 169 6.67 32.70 -25.66
C LEU A 169 6.20 31.64 -24.66
N SER A 170 7.01 31.30 -23.65
CA SER A 170 6.66 30.29 -22.65
C SER A 170 5.49 30.76 -21.78
N THR A 171 4.56 29.85 -21.51
CA THR A 171 3.42 30.07 -20.62
C THR A 171 3.48 29.10 -19.43
N MET A 172 2.50 29.17 -18.53
CA MET A 172 2.40 28.20 -17.42
C MET A 172 2.18 26.76 -17.90
N GLU A 173 1.55 26.58 -19.06
CA GLU A 173 1.15 25.26 -19.57
C GLU A 173 2.10 24.71 -20.62
N LYS A 174 2.77 25.59 -21.38
CA LYS A 174 3.58 25.21 -22.53
C LYS A 174 4.93 25.91 -22.53
N SER A 175 5.96 25.16 -22.89
CA SER A 175 7.29 25.74 -23.15
C SER A 175 7.27 26.61 -24.41
N GLY A 176 8.18 27.59 -24.48
CA GLY A 176 8.37 28.40 -25.68
C GLY A 176 8.64 27.56 -26.93
N ALA A 177 9.34 26.43 -26.81
CA ALA A 177 9.57 25.50 -27.92
C ALA A 177 8.26 24.89 -28.46
N GLN A 178 7.36 24.46 -27.58
CA GLN A 178 6.05 23.94 -27.98
C GLN A 178 5.19 25.00 -28.65
N ARG A 179 5.23 26.23 -28.14
CA ARG A 179 4.47 27.37 -28.69
C ARG A 179 4.97 27.77 -30.07
N VAL A 180 6.29 27.81 -30.27
CA VAL A 180 6.91 28.03 -31.57
C VAL A 180 6.43 27.02 -32.61
N ALA A 181 6.39 25.73 -32.24
CA ALA A 181 5.93 24.67 -33.12
C ALA A 181 4.42 24.75 -33.42
N GLU A 182 3.60 25.06 -32.42
CA GLU A 182 2.14 25.16 -32.57
C GLU A 182 1.70 26.38 -33.39
N GLU A 183 2.33 27.53 -33.16
CA GLU A 183 1.98 28.79 -33.83
C GLU A 183 2.72 28.99 -35.15
N GLY A 184 3.60 28.07 -35.54
CA GLY A 184 4.40 28.16 -36.77
C GLY A 184 5.31 29.38 -36.79
N ILE A 185 5.82 29.80 -35.61
CA ILE A 185 6.72 30.94 -35.51
C ILE A 185 8.08 30.53 -36.03
N ASP A 186 8.60 31.24 -37.03
CA ASP A 186 9.96 31.00 -37.50
C ASP A 186 10.99 31.53 -36.49
N ILE A 187 11.83 30.63 -35.97
CA ILE A 187 12.96 30.90 -35.07
C ILE A 187 14.16 30.10 -35.58
N ASP A 188 15.25 30.79 -35.86
CA ASP A 188 16.49 30.19 -36.32
C ASP A 188 17.35 29.74 -35.13
N GLU A 189 17.12 28.51 -34.68
CA GLU A 189 17.88 27.91 -33.59
C GLU A 189 19.37 27.72 -33.92
N SER A 190 19.78 27.81 -35.19
CA SER A 190 21.20 27.73 -35.56
C SER A 190 21.99 28.90 -34.99
N LYS A 191 21.33 30.05 -34.74
CA LYS A 191 21.92 31.24 -34.11
C LYS A 191 22.14 31.09 -32.61
N PHE A 192 21.66 30.01 -31.98
CA PHE A 192 21.91 29.73 -30.56
C PHE A 192 23.30 29.14 -30.30
N ARG A 193 24.12 28.97 -31.34
CA ARG A 193 25.45 28.38 -31.18
C ARG A 193 26.45 29.44 -30.71
N THR A 194 27.30 29.03 -29.77
CA THR A 194 28.42 29.85 -29.28
C THR A 194 29.33 30.19 -30.46
N ARG A 195 29.75 31.46 -30.53
CA ARG A 195 30.78 31.91 -31.47
C ARG A 195 32.09 31.16 -31.14
N THR A 196 32.46 30.19 -31.99
CA THR A 196 33.80 29.56 -31.98
C THR A 196 34.85 30.51 -32.49
#